data_AF-A0A7K7G8Z1-F1
#
_entry.id   AF-A0A7K7G8Z1-F1
#
_cell.length_a   1.000
_cell.length_b   1.000
_cell.length_c   1.000
_cell.angle_alpha   90.00
_cell.angle_beta   90.00
_cell.angle_gamma   90.00
#
_symmetry.space_group_name_H-M   'P 1'
#
loop_
_entity.id
_entity.type
_entity.pdbx_description
1 polymer ?
#
loop_
_entity_poly.entity_id
_entity_poly.type
_entity_poly.pdbx_seq_one_letter_code
_entity_poly.pdbx_strand_id
1 'polypeptide(L)'
;GSCRQRAAPAGTTRLGPGARRAPCYCDSYCQRTGDCCHDYLAMCRRAAVGCAVGPWGLWSGCSSRCGTGSRARSRQVTVTPRHGGDPCPHLKQRRGCLGQHPTCGTAK
;
A
#
# COMPACT_ATOMS: atom_id res chain seq x y z
N GLY A 1 -20.33 -10.73 -9.94
CA GLY A 1 -19.58 -9.95 -8.94
C GLY A 1 -19.65 -8.51 -9.36
N SER A 2 -20.09 -7.66 -8.46
CA SER A 2 -20.11 -6.20 -8.59
C SER A 2 -18.99 -5.62 -7.72
N CYS A 3 -18.34 -4.54 -8.18
CA CYS A 3 -17.31 -3.81 -7.42
C CYS A 3 -17.89 -2.97 -6.26
N ARG A 4 -19.21 -2.83 -6.16
CA ARG A 4 -19.93 -1.89 -5.28
C ARG A 4 -19.77 -2.16 -3.77
N GLN A 5 -19.24 -3.31 -3.36
CA GLN A 5 -19.25 -3.74 -1.95
C GLN A 5 -17.87 -3.97 -1.32
N ARG A 6 -16.73 -3.76 -2.00
CA ARG A 6 -15.41 -4.11 -1.42
C ARG A 6 -14.31 -3.10 -1.73
N ALA A 7 -13.58 -2.74 -0.67
CA ALA A 7 -12.40 -1.89 -0.69
C ALA A 7 -11.13 -2.76 -0.76
N ALA A 8 -10.88 -3.45 -1.87
CA ALA A 8 -9.64 -4.23 -2.05
C ALA A 8 -9.46 -4.70 -3.49
N PRO A 9 -8.23 -5.01 -3.93
CA PRO A 9 -7.93 -5.69 -5.20
C PRO A 9 -8.23 -7.21 -5.10
N ALA A 10 -9.27 -7.60 -4.35
CA ALA A 10 -9.65 -8.99 -4.19
C ALA A 10 -10.57 -9.40 -5.34
N GLY A 11 -10.20 -10.44 -6.07
CA GLY A 11 -11.02 -10.99 -7.14
C GLY A 11 -12.42 -11.32 -6.65
N THR A 12 -13.44 -10.82 -7.34
CA THR A 12 -14.85 -11.11 -7.04
C THR A 12 -15.38 -12.13 -8.03
N THR A 13 -16.34 -12.96 -7.65
CA THR A 13 -16.84 -13.98 -8.57
C THR A 13 -17.88 -13.41 -9.53
N ARG A 14 -17.68 -13.49 -10.85
CA ARG A 14 -18.71 -13.20 -11.86
C ARG A 14 -19.59 -14.44 -12.07
N LEU A 15 -20.91 -14.27 -12.05
CA LEU A 15 -21.83 -15.25 -12.63
C LEU A 15 -22.00 -14.83 -14.09
N GLY A 16 -21.35 -15.54 -15.01
CA GLY A 16 -21.65 -15.43 -16.45
C GLY A 16 -22.85 -16.30 -16.82
N PRO A 17 -23.49 -16.05 -17.97
CA PRO A 17 -24.45 -17.00 -18.53
C PRO A 17 -23.67 -18.29 -18.87
N GLY A 18 -23.98 -19.40 -18.18
CA GLY A 18 -23.26 -20.68 -18.32
C GLY A 18 -22.35 -21.10 -17.17
N ALA A 19 -22.67 -20.72 -15.92
CA ALA A 19 -22.23 -21.38 -14.69
C ALA A 19 -20.72 -21.61 -14.44
N ARG A 20 -19.81 -20.90 -15.13
CA ARG A 20 -18.40 -20.81 -14.70
C ARG A 20 -18.17 -19.55 -13.89
N ARG A 21 -17.94 -19.74 -12.59
CA ARG A 21 -17.55 -18.72 -11.61
C ARG A 21 -16.11 -18.27 -11.88
N ALA A 22 -15.91 -17.32 -12.77
CA ALA A 22 -14.60 -16.71 -12.99
C ALA A 22 -14.38 -15.52 -12.05
N PRO A 23 -13.17 -15.34 -11.48
CA PRO A 23 -12.85 -14.11 -10.78
C PRO A 23 -12.89 -12.92 -11.76
N CYS A 24 -13.36 -11.79 -11.28
CA CYS A 24 -13.28 -10.50 -11.95
C CYS A 24 -12.63 -9.50 -11.00
N TYR A 25 -11.91 -8.54 -11.56
CA TYR A 25 -11.08 -7.62 -10.80
C TYR A 25 -11.52 -6.17 -11.00
N CYS A 26 -11.23 -5.37 -9.99
CA CYS A 26 -11.57 -3.95 -9.88
C CYS A 26 -10.25 -3.14 -9.80
N ASP A 27 -9.30 -3.42 -10.69
CA ASP A 27 -7.98 -2.77 -10.74
C ASP A 27 -7.66 -2.25 -12.16
N SER A 28 -6.47 -1.65 -12.35
CA SER A 28 -6.03 -1.14 -13.65
C SER A 28 -5.58 -2.24 -14.62
N TYR A 29 -5.30 -3.45 -14.12
CA TYR A 29 -4.82 -4.58 -14.91
C TYR A 29 -5.97 -5.31 -15.60
N CYS A 30 -7.17 -5.32 -15.02
CA CYS A 30 -8.33 -6.02 -15.58
C CYS A 30 -8.68 -5.63 -17.02
N GLN A 31 -8.39 -4.38 -17.43
CA GLN A 31 -8.64 -3.90 -18.80
C GLN A 31 -7.73 -4.59 -19.82
N ARG A 32 -6.53 -5.03 -19.39
CA ARG A 32 -5.57 -5.77 -20.21
C ARG A 32 -5.91 -7.25 -20.27
N THR A 33 -6.38 -7.83 -19.15
CA THR A 33 -6.73 -9.26 -19.05
C THR A 33 -8.15 -9.60 -19.46
N GLY A 34 -9.06 -8.61 -19.56
CA GLY A 34 -10.44 -8.81 -19.98
C GLY A 34 -11.36 -9.37 -18.88
N ASP A 35 -10.91 -9.40 -17.64
CA ASP A 35 -11.60 -9.91 -16.46
C ASP A 35 -12.13 -8.78 -15.56
N CYS A 36 -12.40 -7.60 -16.12
CA CYS A 36 -13.07 -6.54 -15.37
C CYS A 36 -14.47 -6.96 -14.93
N CYS A 37 -14.85 -6.56 -13.71
CA CYS A 37 -16.23 -6.72 -13.26
C CYS A 37 -17.20 -5.87 -14.10
N HIS A 38 -18.48 -6.27 -14.12
CA HIS A 38 -19.46 -5.68 -15.04
C HIS A 38 -19.73 -4.19 -14.80
N ASP A 39 -19.49 -3.69 -13.58
CA ASP A 39 -19.72 -2.31 -13.15
C ASP A 39 -18.42 -1.51 -13.03
N TYR A 40 -17.33 -1.99 -13.64
CA TYR A 40 -16.00 -1.38 -13.58
C TYR A 40 -15.97 0.12 -13.90
N LEU A 41 -16.64 0.56 -14.98
CA LEU A 41 -16.67 1.97 -15.36
C LEU A 41 -17.37 2.85 -14.32
N ALA A 42 -18.47 2.36 -13.75
CA ALA A 42 -19.30 3.11 -12.83
C ALA A 42 -18.72 3.15 -11.42
N MET A 43 -18.16 2.02 -10.95
CA MET A 43 -17.74 1.85 -9.55
C MET A 43 -16.24 1.88 -9.34
N CYS A 44 -15.43 1.56 -10.35
CA CYS A 44 -13.97 1.58 -10.21
C CYS A 44 -13.38 2.81 -10.87
N ARG A 45 -13.60 2.98 -12.17
CA ARG A 45 -12.94 4.05 -12.92
C ARG A 45 -13.38 5.45 -12.48
N ARG A 46 -14.67 5.67 -12.23
CA ARG A 46 -15.21 6.98 -11.86
C ARG A 46 -15.10 7.31 -10.37
N ALA A 47 -15.02 6.29 -9.51
CA ALA A 47 -14.97 6.45 -8.07
C ALA A 47 -13.60 6.06 -7.47
N ALA A 48 -12.58 5.84 -8.31
CA ALA A 48 -11.23 5.51 -7.88
C ALA A 48 -10.70 6.61 -6.96
N VAL A 49 -10.41 6.23 -5.72
CA VAL A 49 -9.72 7.08 -4.77
C VAL A 49 -8.35 6.46 -4.56
N GLY A 50 -7.32 7.13 -5.08
CA GLY A 50 -5.93 6.73 -4.84
C GLY A 50 -5.54 6.91 -3.39
N CYS A 51 -4.60 6.11 -2.91
CA CYS A 51 -4.11 6.29 -1.55
C CYS A 51 -3.37 7.62 -1.39
N ALA A 52 -3.76 8.40 -0.37
CA ALA A 52 -2.99 9.54 0.07
C ALA A 52 -2.35 9.23 1.43
N VAL A 53 -1.13 9.74 1.61
CA VAL A 53 -0.34 9.55 2.83
C VAL A 53 0.04 10.90 3.40
N GLY A 54 0.09 10.96 4.73
CA GLY A 54 0.54 12.13 5.44
C GLY A 54 2.06 12.34 5.35
N PRO A 55 2.56 13.42 5.97
CA PRO A 55 3.98 13.66 6.08
C PRO A 55 4.69 12.54 6.86
N TRP A 56 5.99 12.42 6.64
CA TRP A 56 6.83 11.52 7.42
C TRP A 56 6.91 11.97 8.87
N GLY A 57 6.75 11.01 9.79
CA GLY A 57 7.08 11.21 11.20
C GLY A 57 8.59 11.40 11.42
N LEU A 58 8.94 11.67 12.67
CA LEU A 58 10.32 11.81 13.10
C LEU A 58 11.09 10.50 12.89
N TRP A 59 12.40 10.64 12.64
CA TRP A 59 13.29 9.49 12.67
C TRP A 59 13.44 8.96 14.08
N SER A 60 13.38 7.65 14.23
CA SER A 60 13.78 6.98 15.47
C SER A 60 15.23 7.31 15.82
N GLY A 61 15.59 7.05 17.08
CA GLY A 61 16.99 6.96 17.49
C GLY A 61 17.75 5.95 16.63
N CYS A 62 19.08 6.10 16.58
CA CYS A 62 19.92 5.14 15.90
C CYS A 62 19.85 3.80 16.63
N SER A 63 19.66 2.70 15.90
CA SER A 63 19.55 1.36 16.48
C SER A 63 20.83 0.91 17.16
N SER A 64 21.99 1.43 16.72
CA SER A 64 23.25 1.21 17.40
C SER A 64 23.60 2.39 18.28
N ARG A 65 24.07 2.10 19.50
CA ARG A 65 24.65 3.13 20.38
C ARG A 65 26.01 3.59 19.87
N CYS A 66 26.76 2.70 19.22
CA CYS A 66 28.14 2.93 18.74
C CYS A 66 28.31 2.47 17.29
N GLY A 67 28.93 3.29 16.45
CA GLY A 67 29.23 2.90 15.06
C GLY A 67 27.99 2.71 14.19
N THR A 68 28.05 1.84 13.18
CA THR A 68 26.98 1.72 12.19
C THR A 68 25.67 1.17 12.77
N GLY A 69 24.57 1.87 12.53
CA GLY A 69 23.22 1.45 12.87
C GLY A 69 22.22 1.88 11.81
N SER A 70 20.94 1.71 12.14
CA SER A 70 19.83 2.14 11.29
C SER A 70 18.81 2.93 12.09
N ARG A 71 18.15 3.88 11.44
CA ARG A 71 16.99 4.59 11.98
C ARG A 71 15.81 4.40 11.04
N ALA A 72 14.62 4.34 11.62
CA ALA A 72 13.38 4.15 10.91
C ALA A 72 12.44 5.32 11.15
N ARG A 73 11.57 5.59 10.18
CA ARG A 73 10.41 6.46 10.36
C ARG A 73 9.19 5.87 9.67
N SER A 74 8.01 6.28 10.11
CA SER A 74 6.74 5.89 9.52
C SER A 74 5.91 7.12 9.16
N ARG A 75 4.95 6.92 8.26
CA ARG A 75 3.88 7.88 7.95
C ARG A 75 2.56 7.16 7.92
N GLN A 76 1.48 7.90 8.19
CA GLN A 76 0.13 7.36 8.20
C GLN A 76 -0.55 7.56 6.86
N VAL A 77 -1.50 6.67 6.56
CA VAL A 77 -2.41 6.82 5.43
C VAL A 77 -3.47 7.84 5.84
N THR A 78 -3.61 8.91 5.06
CA THR A 78 -4.64 9.93 5.26
C THR A 78 -5.90 9.60 4.46
N VAL A 79 -5.74 8.95 3.31
CA VAL A 79 -6.85 8.48 2.48
C VAL A 79 -6.58 7.04 2.07
N THR A 80 -7.43 6.12 2.53
CA THR A 80 -7.35 4.70 2.15
C THR A 80 -7.76 4.53 0.68
N PRO A 81 -7.03 3.73 -0.11
CA PRO A 81 -7.37 3.51 -1.50
C PRO A 81 -8.72 2.78 -1.61
N ARG A 82 -9.54 3.20 -2.57
CA ARG A 82 -10.85 2.61 -2.85
C ARG A 82 -11.06 2.45 -4.34
N HIS A 83 -11.96 1.54 -4.69
CA HIS A 83 -12.51 1.44 -6.05
C HIS A 83 -11.43 1.22 -7.14
N GLY A 84 -10.36 0.49 -6.82
CA GLY A 84 -9.27 0.28 -7.77
C GLY A 84 -8.34 1.48 -7.95
N GLY A 85 -8.41 2.47 -7.05
CA GLY A 85 -7.40 3.52 -6.95
C GLY A 85 -6.03 2.97 -6.54
N ASP A 86 -4.99 3.72 -6.84
CA ASP A 86 -3.60 3.29 -6.65
C ASP A 86 -3.30 2.93 -5.19
N PRO A 87 -2.51 1.86 -4.96
CA PRO A 87 -2.13 1.43 -3.62
C PRO A 87 -1.27 2.48 -2.92
N CYS A 88 -1.22 2.40 -1.59
CA CYS A 88 -0.40 3.31 -0.80
C CYS A 88 1.09 3.15 -1.12
N PRO A 89 1.83 4.26 -1.26
CA PRO A 89 3.28 4.20 -1.32
C PRO A 89 3.84 3.70 0.03
N HIS A 90 5.14 3.39 0.08
CA HIS A 90 5.78 2.87 1.29
C HIS A 90 5.49 3.73 2.53
N LEU A 91 4.97 3.10 3.58
CA LEU A 91 4.60 3.75 4.83
C LEU A 91 5.73 3.74 5.86
N LYS A 92 6.79 2.98 5.61
CA LYS A 92 7.97 2.85 6.46
C LYS A 92 9.21 3.14 5.65
N GLN A 93 10.15 3.86 6.24
CA GLN A 93 11.45 4.14 5.64
C GLN A 93 12.55 3.82 6.65
N ARG A 94 13.65 3.25 6.16
CA ARG A 94 14.88 3.02 6.93
C ARG A 94 16.05 3.72 6.24
N ARG A 95 17.01 4.19 7.04
CA ARG A 95 18.31 4.66 6.54
C ARG A 95 19.42 4.35 7.54
N GLY A 96 20.66 4.33 7.05
CA GLY A 96 21.85 4.23 7.89
C GLY A 96 22.01 5.41 8.84
N CYS A 97 22.65 5.16 9.97
CA CYS A 97 23.10 6.15 10.93
C CYS A 97 24.40 5.68 11.61
N LEU A 98 25.10 6.61 12.26
CA LEU A 98 26.21 6.30 13.15
C LEU A 98 25.78 6.62 14.59
N GLY A 99 25.88 5.63 15.47
CA GLY A 99 25.72 5.78 16.91
C GLY A 99 26.93 6.49 17.49
N GLN A 100 26.69 7.60 18.17
CA GLN A 100 27.72 8.51 18.69
C GLN A 100 27.65 8.61 20.22
N HIS A 101 27.31 7.51 20.91
CA HIS A 101 27.20 7.57 22.36
C HIS A 101 28.57 7.91 23.01
N PRO A 102 28.63 8.75 24.06
CA PRO A 102 29.90 9.22 24.64
C PRO A 102 30.84 8.10 25.10
N THR A 103 30.27 6.96 25.51
CA THR A 103 31.04 5.78 25.96
C THR A 103 31.56 4.91 24.81
N CYS A 104 31.32 5.27 23.55
CA CYS A 104 31.71 4.46 22.39
C CYS A 104 33.22 4.49 22.09
N GLY A 105 34.00 5.27 22.84
CA GLY A 105 35.46 5.36 22.72
C GLY A 105 36.23 4.91 23.97
N THR A 106 35.56 4.43 25.03
CA THR A 106 36.22 4.05 26.29
C THR A 106 36.62 2.57 26.36
N ALA A 107 36.60 1.86 25.23
CA ALA A 107 37.31 0.59 25.11
C ALA A 107 38.78 0.92 24.80
N LYS A 108 39.58 1.12 25.84
CA LYS A 108 41.03 1.19 25.76
C LYS A 108 41.62 0.07 26.61
#